data_AF-E7DQF5-F1
#
_entry.id   AF-E7DQF5-F1
#
_cell.length_a   1.000
_cell.length_b   1.000
_cell.length_c   1.000
_cell.angle_alpha   90.00
_cell.angle_beta   90.00
_cell.angle_gamma   90.00
#
_symmetry.space_group_name_H-M   'P 1'
#
loop_
_entity.id
_entity.type
_entity.pdbx_description
1 polymer ?
#
loop_
_entity_poly.entity_id
_entity_poly.type
_entity_poly.pdbx_seq_one_letter_code
_entity_poly.pdbx_strand_id
1 'polypeptide(L)' 'MGASFTPELKKMLSEVGCYFERQGKGDHEIWYSPITDRRFVVDGTIKSRHTANGVLKQAGIPKAF' A
#
# COMPACT_ATOMS: atom_id res chain seq x y z
N MET A 1 16.82 2.34 14.15
CA MET A 1 16.05 1.96 12.94
C MET A 1 14.58 2.27 13.22
N GLY A 2 13.99 3.28 12.58
CA GLY A 2 12.55 3.54 12.72
C GLY A 2 11.77 2.50 11.93
N ALA A 3 10.83 1.80 12.55
CA ALA A 3 9.99 0.82 11.88
C ALA A 3 9.18 1.48 10.76
N SER A 4 9.09 0.82 9.60
CA SER A 4 8.26 1.22 8.47
C SER A 4 6.89 0.56 8.57
N PHE A 5 5.82 1.26 8.17
CA PHE A 5 4.48 0.69 8.02
C PHE A 5 4.34 -0.18 6.76
N THR A 6 5.28 -0.08 5.82
CA THR A 6 5.19 -0.76 4.51
C THR A 6 5.00 -2.28 4.60
N PRO A 7 5.72 -3.05 5.45
CA PRO A 7 5.56 -4.51 5.50
C PRO A 7 4.16 -4.93 5.95
N GLU A 8 3.64 -4.32 7.01
CA GLU A 8 2.30 -4.62 7.54
C GLU A 8 1.20 -4.14 6.58
N LEU A 9 1.38 -2.96 5.97
CA LEU A 9 0.50 -2.45 4.93
C LEU A 9 0.39 -3.42 3.74
N LYS A 10 1.52 -3.89 3.19
CA LYS A 10 1.54 -4.84 2.08
C LYS A 10 0.85 -6.16 2.45
N LYS A 11 1.02 -6.63 3.69
CA LYS A 11 0.31 -7.82 4.19
C LYS A 11 -1.20 -7.62 4.14
N MET A 12 -1.72 -6.52 4.69
CA MET A 12 -3.16 -6.22 4.66
C MET A 12 -3.70 -6.07 3.23
N LEU A 13 -2.93 -5.45 2.33
CA LEU A 13 -3.31 -5.32 0.91
C LEU A 13 -3.46 -6.69 0.24
N SER A 14 -2.49 -7.58 0.43
CA SER A 14 -2.54 -8.95 -0.12
C SER A 14 -3.69 -9.78 0.44
N GLU A 15 -3.99 -9.64 1.73
CA GLU A 15 -5.11 -10.35 2.39
C GLU A 15 -6.46 -9.99 1.79
N VAL A 16 -6.63 -8.77 1.28
CA VAL A 16 -7.86 -8.32 0.60
C VAL A 16 -7.80 -8.48 -0.93
N GLY A 17 -6.80 -9.20 -1.44
CA GLY A 17 -6.66 -9.52 -2.86
C GLY A 17 -6.08 -8.39 -3.72
N CYS A 18 -5.58 -7.29 -3.13
CA CYS A 18 -4.74 -6.37 -3.87
C CYS A 18 -3.39 -7.03 -4.14
N TYR A 19 -2.78 -6.74 -5.28
CA TYR A 19 -1.52 -7.37 -5.66
C TYR A 19 -0.54 -6.38 -6.25
N PHE A 20 0.74 -6.67 -6.05
CA PHE A 20 1.83 -6.01 -6.73
C PHE A 20 1.71 -6.26 -8.24
N GLU A 21 1.62 -5.18 -9.01
CA GLU A 21 1.50 -5.26 -10.47
C GLU A 21 2.86 -5.08 -11.15
N ARG A 22 3.62 -4.05 -10.77
CA ARG A 22 4.96 -3.78 -11.33
C ARG A 22 5.75 -2.78 -10.48
N GLN A 23 7.05 -2.71 -10.72
CA GLN A 23 7.90 -1.67 -10.14
C GLN A 23 7.62 -0.30 -10.78
N GLY A 24 7.59 0.73 -9.94
CA GLY A 24 7.57 2.13 -10.31
C GLY A 24 8.99 2.70 -10.41
N LYS A 25 9.14 4.01 -10.14
CA LYS A 25 10.45 4.67 -10.10
C LYS A 25 11.06 4.51 -8.70
N GLY A 26 12.33 4.10 -8.62
CA GLY A 26 13.02 3.94 -7.34
C GLY A 26 12.48 2.76 -6.54
N ASP A 27 12.15 2.98 -5.28
CA ASP A 27 11.61 1.98 -4.35
C ASP A 27 10.07 1.96 -4.30
N HIS A 28 9.42 2.68 -5.21
CA HIS A 28 7.97 2.76 -5.27
C HIS A 28 7.40 1.60 -6.08
N GLU A 29 6.41 0.91 -5.53
CA GLU A 29 5.71 -0.18 -6.18
C GLU A 29 4.34 0.26 -6.68
N ILE A 30 3.93 -0.24 -7.85
CA ILE A 30 2.57 -0.08 -8.35
C ILE A 30 1.78 -1.33 -7.98
N TRP A 31 0.70 -1.11 -7.23
CA TRP A 31 -0.25 -2.14 -6.81
C TRP A 31 -1.58 -1.93 -7.50
N TYR A 32 -2.32 -3.02 -7.73
CA TYR A 32 -3.67 -2.99 -8.26
C TYR A 32 -4.66 -3.48 -7.20
N SER A 33 -5.77 -2.77 -7.05
CA SER A 33 -6.91 -3.14 -6.21
C SER A 33 -8.07 -3.60 -7.10
N PRO A 34 -8.48 -4.88 -7.03
CA PRO A 34 -9.71 -5.34 -7.69
C PRO A 34 -10.97 -4.81 -7.00
N ILE A 35 -10.88 -4.31 -5.75
CA ILE A 35 -12.00 -3.75 -4.98
C ILE A 35 -12.43 -2.40 -5.58
N THR A 36 -11.46 -1.61 -6.02
CA THR A 36 -11.68 -0.25 -6.55
C THR A 36 -11.44 -0.14 -8.06
N ASP A 37 -10.98 -1.22 -8.70
CA ASP A 37 -10.51 -1.27 -10.08
C ASP A 37 -9.47 -0.18 -10.40
N ARG A 38 -8.49 -0.01 -9.50
CA ARG A 38 -7.50 1.08 -9.59
C ARG A 38 -6.10 0.62 -9.26
N ARG A 39 -5.15 1.30 -9.89
CA ARG A 39 -3.72 1.23 -9.58
C ARG A 39 -3.35 2.33 -8.59
N PHE A 40 -2.51 2.00 -7.63
CA PHE A 40 -2.01 2.94 -6.64
C PHE A 40 -0.56 2.64 -6.29
N VAL A 41 0.09 3.58 -5.62
CA VAL A 41 1.53 3.52 -5.33
C VAL A 41 1.75 3.14 -3.88
N VAL A 42 2.68 2.23 -3.63
CA VAL A 42 3.15 1.85 -2.29
C VAL A 42 4.64 2.17 -2.20
N ASP A 43 4.99 3.10 -1.31
CA ASP A 43 6.38 3.49 -1.05
C ASP A 43 7.11 2.39 -0.24
N GLY A 44 8.39 2.18 -0.56
CA GLY A 44 9.23 1.14 0.05
C GLY A 44 9.47 1.35 1.56
N THR A 45 9.39 2.59 2.04
CA THR A 45 9.64 2.96 3.44
C THR A 45 8.67 4.04 3.95
N ILE A 46 7.42 3.65 4.22
CA ILE A 46 6.41 4.54 4.78
C ILE A 46 6.62 4.72 6.29
N LYS A 47 7.04 5.92 6.71
CA LYS A 47 7.16 6.30 8.14
C LYS A 47 5.95 7.05 8.70
N SER A 48 5.05 7.49 7.82
CA SER A 48 3.87 8.27 8.20
C SER A 48 2.61 7.41 8.20
N ARG A 49 1.96 7.38 9.35
CA ARG A 49 0.62 6.80 9.58
C ARG A 49 -0.43 7.37 8.62
N HIS A 50 -0.34 8.66 8.31
CA HIS A 50 -1.25 9.31 7.36
C HIS A 50 -1.07 8.75 5.95
N THR A 51 0.18 8.59 5.51
CA THR A 51 0.51 8.02 4.21
C THR A 51 0.04 6.56 4.11
N ALA A 52 0.32 5.73 5.12
CA ALA A 52 -0.13 4.34 5.15
C ALA A 52 -1.67 4.22 5.04
N ASN A 53 -2.40 5.05 5.80
CA ASN A 53 -3.85 5.13 5.69
C ASN A 53 -4.35 5.69 4.35
N GLY A 54 -3.58 6.56 3.71
CA GLY A 54 -3.87 7.05 2.36
C GLY A 54 -3.86 5.90 1.36
N VAL A 55 -2.88 4.99 1.46
CA VAL A 55 -2.79 3.78 0.63
C VAL A 55 -3.98 2.85 0.88
N LEU A 56 -4.32 2.57 2.15
CA LEU A 56 -5.50 1.75 2.50
C LEU A 56 -6.79 2.32 1.88
N LYS A 57 -6.96 3.65 1.94
CA LYS A 57 -8.09 4.33 1.31
C LYS A 57 -8.09 4.18 -0.22
N GLN A 58 -6.93 4.27 -0.87
CA GLN A 58 -6.82 4.05 -2.33
C GLN A 58 -7.14 2.61 -2.72
N ALA A 59 -6.79 1.64 -1.87
CA ALA A 59 -7.12 0.23 -2.06
C ALA A 59 -8.59 -0.10 -1.79
N GLY A 60 -9.34 0.82 -1.18
CA GLY A 60 -10.77 0.66 -0.88
C GLY A 60 -11.07 0.03 0.49
N ILE A 61 -10.11 0.04 1.41
CA ILE A 61 -10.25 -0.57 2.74
C ILE A 61 -10.15 0.45 3.89
N PRO A 62 -10.74 0.16 5.07
CA PRO A 62 -10.69 1.06 6.22
C PRO A 62 -9.25 1.38 6.69
N LYS A 63 -9.12 2.48 7.42
CA LYS A 63 -7.85 2.85 8.07
C LYS A 63 -7.48 1.82 9.15
N ALA A 64 -6.19 1.51 9.26
CA ALA A 64 -5.67 0.56 10.24
C ALA A 64 -4.48 1.10 11.05
N PHE A 65 -3.97 2.29 10.72
CA PHE A 65 -2.82 2.90 11.38
C PHE A 65 -3.19 4.19 12.12
#